data_AF-A0A969QRT2-F1
#
_entry.id   AF-A0A969QRT2-F1
#
_cell.length_a   1.000
_cell.length_b   1.000
_cell.length_c   1.000
_cell.angle_alpha   90.00
_cell.angle_beta   90.00
_cell.angle_gamma   90.00
#
_symmetry.space_group_name_H-M   'P 1'
#
loop_
_entity.id
_entity.type
_entity.pdbx_description
1 polymer ?
#
loop_
_entity_poly.entity_id
_entity_poly.type
_entity_poly.pdbx_seq_one_letter_code
_entity_poly.pdbx_strand_id
1 'polypeptide(L)'
;MKLIYRGTSFDYNPSRVADMNMGRPDRPHHVSSSPYALTYRGQTLLVDPTQPLEDVALPRTYELIYRGEKYQTKRVAQAICQPVAVTVPATLPRHYIDKAHQLDQIHQANLQENLQRRLKAAQSRGDQRLVTLLEAERKQLKV
;
A
#
# COMPACT_ATOMS: atom_id res chain seq x y z
N MET A 1 1.06 10.71 31.18
CA MET A 1 0.77 11.86 30.29
C MET A 1 -0.74 12.04 30.25
N LYS A 2 -1.29 13.25 30.09
CA LYS A 2 -2.74 13.44 29.93
C LYS A 2 -3.04 13.68 28.46
N LEU A 3 -3.85 12.80 27.84
CA LEU A 3 -4.26 12.94 26.46
C LEU A 3 -5.67 13.53 26.42
N ILE A 4 -5.86 14.63 25.70
CA ILE A 4 -7.17 15.27 25.55
C ILE A 4 -7.62 15.09 24.10
N TYR A 5 -8.72 14.37 23.90
CA TYR A 5 -9.32 14.15 22.59
C TYR A 5 -10.80 14.49 22.63
N ARG A 6 -11.24 15.37 21.72
CA ARG A 6 -12.65 15.83 21.60
C ARG A 6 -13.28 16.28 22.93
N GLY A 7 -12.53 17.01 23.74
CA GLY A 7 -13.02 17.54 25.03
C GLY A 7 -13.06 16.53 26.18
N THR A 8 -12.69 15.27 25.93
CA THR A 8 -12.52 14.26 26.98
C THR A 8 -11.04 14.11 27.33
N SER A 9 -10.73 14.12 28.63
CA SER A 9 -9.39 13.92 29.15
C SER A 9 -9.21 12.46 29.58
N PHE A 10 -8.15 11.84 29.07
CA PHE A 10 -7.74 10.49 29.41
C PHE A 10 -6.41 10.54 30.15
N ASP A 11 -6.36 9.89 31.30
CA ASP A 11 -5.11 9.65 32.00
C ASP A 11 -4.36 8.51 31.30
N TYR A 12 -3.40 8.89 30.46
CA TYR A 12 -2.52 7.95 29.78
C TYR A 12 -1.41 7.52 30.75
N ASN A 13 -1.53 6.29 31.24
CA ASN A 13 -0.54 5.66 32.10
C ASN A 13 0.40 4.77 31.25
N PRO A 14 1.62 5.21 30.94
CA PRO A 14 2.54 4.48 30.05
C PRO A 14 2.97 3.12 30.63
N SER A 15 2.92 2.94 31.94
CA SER A 15 3.23 1.66 32.60
C SER A 15 2.20 0.57 32.27
N ARG A 16 0.95 0.94 31.95
CA ARG A 16 -0.07 0.02 31.42
C ARG A 16 0.18 -0.40 29.96
N VAL A 17 0.97 0.39 29.23
CA VAL A 17 1.27 0.19 27.81
C VAL A 17 2.63 -0.51 27.61
N ALA A 18 3.47 -0.57 28.65
CA ALA A 18 4.63 -1.46 28.66
C ALA A 18 4.21 -2.94 28.54
N ASP A 19 3.04 -3.30 29.08
CA ASP A 19 2.42 -4.62 28.89
C ASP A 19 1.70 -4.76 27.54
N MET A 20 1.34 -3.64 26.90
CA MET A 20 0.71 -3.57 25.58
C MET A 20 1.62 -2.88 24.57
N ASN A 21 2.64 -3.61 24.11
CA ASN A 21 3.62 -3.24 23.09
C ASN A 21 3.03 -2.44 21.89
N MET A 22 2.90 -1.13 22.02
CA MET A 22 2.65 -0.20 20.92
C MET A 22 3.84 0.74 20.80
N GLY A 23 4.86 0.30 20.05
CA GLY A 23 6.07 1.12 19.88
C GLY A 23 7.14 0.59 18.93
N ARG A 24 6.87 -0.45 18.12
CA ARG A 24 7.73 -0.82 17.00
C ARG A 24 6.88 -1.10 15.76
N PRO A 25 7.11 -0.39 14.64
CA PRO A 25 6.33 -0.57 13.43
C PRO A 25 6.69 -1.85 12.65
N ASP A 26 7.52 -2.75 13.20
CA ASP A 26 8.17 -3.82 12.42
C ASP A 26 8.14 -5.19 13.11
N ARG A 27 7.16 -5.45 13.98
CA ARG A 27 6.94 -6.80 14.52
C ARG A 27 5.50 -7.24 14.29
N PRO A 28 5.25 -8.43 13.71
CA PRO A 28 3.92 -9.00 13.73
C PRO A 28 3.46 -9.07 15.20
N HIS A 29 2.25 -8.60 15.45
CA HIS A 29 1.62 -8.65 16.76
C HIS A 29 1.78 -10.05 17.35
N HIS A 30 2.60 -10.20 18.40
CA HIS A 30 2.60 -11.42 19.18
C HIS A 30 1.24 -11.48 19.90
N VAL A 31 0.37 -12.31 19.34
CA VAL A 31 -0.77 -13.01 19.91
C VAL A 31 -0.92 -12.74 21.42
N SER A 32 -1.85 -11.84 21.79
CA SER A 32 -2.41 -11.89 23.14
C SER A 32 -3.06 -13.26 23.28
N SER A 33 -2.61 -14.12 24.19
CA SER A 33 -3.13 -15.50 24.32
C SER A 33 -4.56 -15.57 24.84
N SER A 34 -5.16 -14.44 25.21
CA SER A 34 -6.53 -14.36 25.70
C SER A 34 -7.52 -13.91 24.61
N PRO A 35 -8.70 -14.54 24.50
CA PRO A 35 -9.79 -14.03 23.69
C PRO A 35 -10.18 -12.61 24.09
N TYR A 36 -10.47 -11.75 23.11
CA TYR A 36 -10.90 -10.38 23.36
C TYR A 36 -12.11 -9.98 22.50
N ALA A 37 -12.91 -9.05 23.02
CA ALA A 37 -14.07 -8.52 22.31
C ALA A 37 -13.67 -7.28 21.48
N LEU A 38 -13.94 -7.30 20.19
CA LEU A 38 -13.73 -6.20 19.26
C LEU A 38 -15.08 -5.60 18.85
N THR A 39 -15.37 -4.38 19.28
CA THR A 39 -16.60 -3.69 18.88
C THR A 39 -16.33 -2.75 17.70
N TYR A 40 -17.01 -2.99 16.57
CA TYR A 40 -16.96 -2.13 15.38
C TYR A 40 -18.37 -1.82 14.90
N ARG A 41 -18.70 -0.53 14.78
CA ARG A 41 -20.02 -0.04 14.31
C ARG A 41 -21.23 -0.69 15.02
N GLY A 42 -21.13 -0.88 16.34
CA GLY A 42 -22.19 -1.48 17.15
C GLY A 42 -22.26 -3.01 17.11
N GLN A 43 -21.42 -3.67 16.30
CA GLN A 43 -21.26 -5.12 16.33
C GLN A 43 -20.08 -5.47 17.22
N THR A 44 -20.25 -6.44 18.12
CA THR A 44 -19.18 -6.96 18.97
C THR A 44 -18.78 -8.34 18.48
N LEU A 45 -17.55 -8.45 17.99
CA LEU A 45 -16.94 -9.68 17.51
C LEU A 45 -16.05 -10.25 18.62
N LEU A 46 -16.26 -11.50 18.98
CA LEU A 46 -15.36 -12.20 19.88
C LEU A 46 -14.23 -12.81 19.05
N VAL A 47 -13.00 -12.37 19.29
CA VAL A 47 -11.81 -12.87 18.58
C VAL A 47 -11.02 -13.73 19.53
N ASP A 48 -10.88 -15.01 19.19
CA ASP A 48 -9.95 -15.93 19.85
C ASP A 48 -8.67 -16.07 19.02
N PRO A 49 -7.57 -15.42 19.43
CA PRO A 49 -6.31 -15.43 18.70
C PRO A 49 -5.52 -16.74 18.88
N THR A 50 -5.99 -17.67 19.73
CA THR A 50 -5.38 -19.00 19.89
C THR A 50 -5.97 -20.03 18.94
N GLN A 51 -7.13 -19.74 18.35
CA GLN A 51 -7.73 -20.61 17.34
C GLN A 51 -6.97 -20.46 16.03
N PRO A 52 -6.52 -21.57 15.40
CA PRO A 52 -5.98 -21.52 14.06
C PRO A 52 -7.07 -20.93 13.15
N LEU A 53 -6.69 -19.92 12.37
CA LEU A 53 -7.56 -19.33 11.37
C LEU A 53 -7.99 -20.47 10.44
N GLU A 54 -9.25 -20.90 10.51
CA GLU A 54 -9.75 -21.89 9.56
C GLU A 54 -9.51 -21.35 8.16
N ASP A 55 -8.71 -22.06 7.38
CA ASP A 55 -8.47 -21.77 5.97
C ASP A 55 -9.77 -22.06 5.21
N VAL A 56 -10.72 -21.14 5.30
CA VAL A 56 -11.88 -21.12 4.43
C VAL A 56 -11.32 -21.03 3.02
N ALA A 57 -11.56 -22.08 2.22
CA ALA A 57 -11.12 -22.16 0.84
C ALA A 57 -11.74 -21.00 0.04
N LEU A 58 -11.01 -19.89 -0.03
CA LEU A 58 -11.44 -18.71 -0.76
C LEU A 58 -11.56 -19.07 -2.25
N PRO A 59 -12.61 -18.57 -2.94
CA PRO A 59 -12.80 -18.87 -4.35
C PRO A 59 -11.59 -18.38 -5.16
N ARG A 60 -11.18 -19.19 -6.14
CA ARG A 60 -10.04 -18.88 -7.03
C ARG A 60 -10.31 -17.70 -7.96
N THR A 61 -11.57 -17.32 -8.11
CA THR A 61 -12.04 -16.24 -8.97
C THR A 61 -13.06 -15.38 -8.23
N TYR A 62 -12.87 -14.07 -8.25
CA TYR A 62 -13.81 -13.10 -7.71
C TYR A 62 -14.52 -12.36 -8.86
N GLU A 63 -15.80 -12.08 -8.66
CA GLU A 63 -16.57 -11.17 -9.50
C GLU A 63 -16.57 -9.79 -8.85
N LEU A 64 -15.95 -8.81 -9.50
CA LEU A 64 -15.93 -7.42 -9.06
C LEU A 64 -16.94 -6.63 -9.89
N ILE A 65 -17.82 -5.88 -9.23
CA ILE A 65 -18.78 -5.00 -9.91
C ILE A 65 -18.32 -3.55 -9.71
N TYR A 66 -18.01 -2.85 -10.81
CA TYR A 66 -17.66 -1.43 -10.78
C TYR A 66 -18.47 -0.66 -11.82
N ARG A 67 -19.24 0.33 -11.37
CA ARG A 67 -20.14 1.16 -12.20
C ARG A 67 -21.12 0.35 -13.07
N GLY A 68 -21.60 -0.79 -12.55
CA GLY A 68 -22.56 -1.66 -13.25
C GLY A 68 -21.92 -2.72 -14.15
N GLU A 69 -20.61 -2.61 -14.40
CA GLU A 69 -19.86 -3.60 -15.19
C GLU A 69 -19.25 -4.68 -14.30
N LYS A 70 -19.25 -5.92 -14.79
CA LYS A 70 -18.74 -7.11 -14.08
C LYS A 70 -17.36 -7.49 -14.59
N TYR A 71 -16.42 -7.65 -13.67
CA TYR A 71 -15.04 -8.03 -13.95
C TYR A 71 -14.74 -9.35 -13.24
N GLN A 72 -14.12 -10.29 -13.94
CA GLN A 72 -13.61 -11.51 -13.33
C GLN A 72 -12.13 -11.35 -13.04
N THR A 73 -11.74 -11.53 -11.77
CA THR A 73 -10.33 -11.52 -11.38
C THR A 73 -9.91 -12.86 -10.79
N LYS A 74 -8.76 -13.37 -11.21
CA LYS A 74 -8.17 -14.61 -10.68
C LYS A 74 -7.31 -14.26 -9.47
N ARG A 75 -7.46 -15.02 -8.38
CA ARG A 75 -6.57 -14.94 -7.22
C ARG A 75 -5.23 -15.56 -7.59
N VAL A 76 -4.23 -14.72 -7.89
CA VAL A 76 -2.84 -15.17 -7.93
C VAL A 76 -2.35 -15.20 -6.48
N ALA A 77 -2.23 -16.39 -5.91
CA ALA A 77 -1.62 -16.56 -4.61
C ALA A 77 -0.19 -16.01 -4.68
N GLN A 78 0.11 -14.95 -3.94
CA GLN A 78 1.48 -14.47 -3.78
C GLN A 78 2.27 -15.51 -3.00
N ALA A 79 2.95 -16.39 -3.72
CA ALA A 79 4.13 -17.08 -3.23
C ALA A 79 5.27 -16.72 -4.20
N ILE A 80 6.10 -15.79 -3.74
CA ILE A 80 7.42 -15.44 -4.29
C ILE A 80 7.38 -14.77 -5.66
N CYS A 81 7.91 -13.53 -5.68
CA CYS A 81 8.23 -12.79 -6.89
C CYS A 81 9.08 -13.63 -7.84
N GLN A 82 8.46 -14.23 -8.85
CA GLN A 82 9.12 -14.57 -10.10
C GLN A 82 8.38 -13.85 -11.22
N PRO A 83 9.09 -13.14 -12.11
CA PRO A 83 8.47 -12.61 -13.32
C PRO A 83 8.15 -13.81 -14.23
N VAL A 84 6.94 -14.36 -14.09
CA VAL A 84 6.44 -15.32 -15.06
C VAL A 84 6.11 -14.53 -16.32
N ALA A 85 6.93 -14.73 -17.35
CA ALA A 85 6.65 -14.25 -18.69
C ALA A 85 5.24 -14.71 -19.08
N VAL A 86 4.34 -13.74 -19.22
CA VAL A 86 2.97 -13.99 -19.65
C VAL A 86 3.04 -14.37 -21.13
N THR A 87 2.96 -15.67 -21.45
CA THR A 87 2.49 -16.09 -22.78
C THR A 87 1.01 -15.75 -22.87
N VAL A 88 0.73 -14.50 -23.22
CA VAL A 88 -0.59 -14.04 -23.65
C VAL A 88 -0.89 -14.74 -24.98
N PRO A 89 -2.04 -15.40 -25.15
CA PRO A 89 -2.50 -15.72 -26.49
C PRO A 89 -2.70 -14.40 -27.24
N ALA A 90 -1.94 -14.21 -28.32
CA ALA A 90 -2.15 -13.18 -29.33
C ALA A 90 -3.65 -13.18 -29.69
N THR A 91 -4.41 -12.10 -29.53
CA THR A 91 -4.20 -10.78 -30.14
C THR A 91 -4.99 -9.75 -29.32
N LEU A 92 -4.32 -8.89 -28.56
CA LEU A 92 -4.95 -7.63 -28.15
C LEU A 92 -5.16 -6.79 -29.42
N PRO A 93 -6.33 -6.17 -29.62
CA PRO A 93 -6.56 -5.33 -30.78
C PRO A 93 -5.56 -4.16 -30.77
N ARG A 94 -4.93 -3.92 -31.92
CA ARG A 94 -3.78 -3.01 -32.13
C ARG A 94 -3.95 -1.64 -31.45
N HIS A 95 -5.17 -1.11 -31.42
CA HIS A 95 -5.53 0.16 -30.78
C HIS A 95 -5.27 0.22 -29.27
N TYR A 96 -5.26 -0.91 -28.56
CA TYR A 96 -5.01 -0.95 -27.12
C TYR A 96 -3.51 -0.86 -26.82
N ILE A 97 -2.68 -1.47 -27.67
CA ILE A 97 -1.21 -1.41 -27.58
C ILE A 97 -0.74 0.02 -27.88
N ASP A 98 -1.34 0.66 -28.88
CA ASP A 98 -1.02 2.05 -29.23
C ASP A 98 -1.38 3.02 -28.09
N LYS A 99 -2.53 2.82 -27.43
CA LYS A 99 -2.92 3.62 -26.25
C LYS A 99 -2.01 3.38 -25.06
N ALA A 100 -1.60 2.14 -24.79
CA ALA A 100 -0.66 1.84 -23.70
C ALA A 100 0.69 2.54 -23.93
N HIS A 101 1.22 2.46 -25.15
CA HIS A 101 2.47 3.12 -25.51
C HIS A 101 2.37 4.66 -25.42
N GLN A 102 1.23 5.24 -25.81
CA GLN A 102 0.96 6.67 -25.62
C GLN A 102 0.91 7.07 -24.15
N LEU A 103 0.29 6.25 -23.29
CA LEU A 103 0.24 6.50 -21.84
C LEU A 103 1.64 6.45 -21.22
N ASP A 104 2.46 5.47 -21.62
CA ASP A 104 3.84 5.35 -21.14
C ASP A 104 4.68 6.56 -21.55
N GLN A 105 4.54 7.03 -22.79
CA GLN A 105 5.21 8.26 -23.27
C GLN A 105 4.79 9.49 -22.47
N ILE A 106 3.49 9.67 -22.23
CA ILE A 106 2.96 10.79 -21.44
C ILE A 106 3.48 10.72 -20.01
N HIS A 107 3.49 9.53 -19.41
CA HIS A 107 3.99 9.33 -18.07
C HIS A 107 5.48 9.69 -17.96
N GLN A 108 6.30 9.23 -18.91
CA GLN A 108 7.72 9.57 -18.98
C GLN A 108 7.94 11.08 -19.13
N ALA A 109 7.18 11.74 -20.02
CA ALA A 109 7.27 13.19 -20.19
C ALA A 109 6.92 13.94 -18.90
N ASN A 110 5.84 13.53 -18.21
CA ASN A 110 5.41 14.14 -16.95
C ASN A 110 6.45 13.95 -15.83
N LEU A 111 7.07 12.77 -15.74
CA LEU A 111 8.16 12.51 -14.79
C LEU A 111 9.36 13.44 -15.06
N GLN A 112 9.77 13.55 -16.32
CA GLN A 112 10.89 14.42 -16.71
C GLN A 112 10.61 15.90 -16.41
N GLU A 113 9.42 16.38 -16.74
CA GLU A 113 9.02 17.76 -16.47
C GLU A 113 8.98 18.07 -14.97
N ASN A 114 8.39 17.17 -14.17
CA ASN A 114 8.33 17.36 -12.73
C ASN A 114 9.72 17.38 -12.10
N LEU A 115 10.61 16.48 -12.53
CA LEU A 115 11.99 16.45 -12.06
C LEU A 115 12.73 17.74 -12.44
N GLN A 116 12.56 18.23 -13.67
CA GLN A 116 13.18 19.48 -14.11
C GLN A 116 12.64 20.70 -13.34
N ARG A 117 11.33 20.76 -13.08
CA ARG A 117 10.72 21.82 -12.26
C ARG A 117 11.28 21.81 -10.83
N ARG A 118 11.37 20.63 -10.20
CA ARG A 118 11.92 20.46 -8.85
C ARG A 118 13.40 20.84 -8.78
N LEU A 119 14.19 20.50 -9.80
CA LEU A 119 15.60 20.93 -9.89
C LEU A 119 15.73 22.45 -9.96
N LYS A 120 14.96 23.11 -10.84
CA LYS A 120 14.97 24.58 -10.94
C LYS A 120 14.58 25.25 -9.62
N ALA A 121 13.55 24.73 -8.95
CA ALA A 121 13.11 25.24 -7.65
C ALA A 121 14.14 25.00 -6.53
N ALA A 122 14.83 23.86 -6.53
CA ALA A 122 15.89 23.58 -5.57
C ALA A 122 17.12 24.48 -5.80
N GLN A 123 17.48 24.72 -7.08
CA GLN A 123 18.55 25.62 -7.47
C GLN A 123 18.27 27.07 -7.09
N SER A 124 17.04 27.57 -7.32
CA SER A 124 16.66 28.93 -6.94
C SER A 124 16.64 29.15 -5.42
N ARG A 125 16.41 28.09 -4.65
CA ARG A 125 16.47 28.10 -3.18
C ARG A 125 17.88 27.91 -2.62
N GLY A 126 18.84 27.45 -3.42
CA GLY A 126 20.19 27.11 -2.97
C GLY A 126 20.30 25.79 -2.19
N ASP A 127 19.28 24.93 -2.25
CA ASP A 127 19.22 23.66 -1.51
C ASP A 127 20.08 22.58 -2.19
N GLN A 128 21.41 22.66 -2.00
CA GLN A 128 22.38 21.76 -2.64
C GLN A 128 22.11 20.27 -2.33
N ARG A 129 21.67 19.94 -1.11
CA ARG A 129 21.30 18.57 -0.73
C ARG A 129 20.12 18.02 -1.55
N LEU A 130 19.17 18.87 -1.90
CA LEU A 130 18.01 18.46 -2.68
C LEU A 130 18.39 18.30 -4.16
N VAL A 131 19.26 19.18 -4.67
CA VAL A 131 19.79 19.08 -6.03
C VAL A 131 20.52 17.75 -6.25
N THR A 132 21.39 17.33 -5.32
CA THR A 132 22.14 16.07 -5.45
C THR A 132 21.23 14.84 -5.46
N LEU A 133 20.18 14.81 -4.62
CA LEU A 133 19.20 13.73 -4.60
C LEU A 133 18.40 13.66 -5.92
N LEU A 134 17.94 14.81 -6.43
CA LEU A 134 17.18 14.87 -7.68
C LEU A 134 18.04 14.49 -8.90
N GLU A 135 19.33 14.82 -8.88
CA GLU A 135 20.27 14.37 -9.92
C GLU A 135 20.52 12.86 -9.88
N ALA A 136 20.54 12.25 -8.69
CA ALA A 136 20.61 10.80 -8.55
C ALA A 136 19.33 10.12 -9.08
N GLU A 137 18.16 10.65 -8.74
CA GLU A 137 16.86 10.19 -9.26
C GLU A 137 16.81 10.28 -10.79
N ARG A 138 17.35 11.36 -11.38
CA ARG A 138 17.46 11.52 -12.84
C ARG A 138 18.33 10.45 -13.49
N LYS A 139 19.41 10.01 -12.83
CA LYS A 139 20.29 8.95 -13.36
C LYS A 139 19.60 7.59 -13.33
N GLN A 140 18.79 7.31 -12.32
CA GLN A 140 18.04 6.05 -12.20
C GLN A 140 16.96 5.91 -13.28
N LEU A 141 16.30 7.00 -13.66
CA LEU A 141 15.25 6.99 -14.71
C LEU A 141 15.78 6.83 -16.14
N LYS A 142 17.11 6.87 -16.35
CA LYS A 142 17.74 6.69 -17.67
C LYS A 142 18.22 5.26 -17.92
N VAL A 143 18.06 4.36 -16.95
CA VAL A 143 18.38 2.93 -17.05
C VAL A 143 17.10 2.17 -17.36
#